data_AF-A0AAN0LU11-F1
#
_entry.id   AF-A0AAN0LU11-F1
#
_cell.length_a   1.000
_cell.length_b   1.000
_cell.length_c   1.000
_cell.angle_alpha   90.00
_cell.angle_beta   90.00
_cell.angle_gamma   90.00
#
_symmetry.space_group_name_H-M   'P 1'
#
loop_
_entity.id
_entity.type
_entity.pdbx_description
1 polymer ?
#
loop_
_entity_poly.entity_id
_entity_poly.type
_entity_poly.pdbx_seq_one_letter_code
_entity_poly.pdbx_strand_id
1 'polypeptide(L)'
;MTKLTRSFQRVFSALFGGGRARLILEDENDLLNTGVDIDVRPPGNQYRIFDYSLGGEKSLIAISVLFAILKARHVPLCIFDEVEARLDSQER
;
A
#
# COMPACT_ATOMS: atom_id res chain seq x y z
N MET A 1 13.71 -2.81 5.94
CA MET A 1 12.26 -2.54 5.94
C MET A 1 11.90 -1.07 6.26
N THR A 2 12.55 -0.42 7.24
CA THR A 2 12.17 0.90 7.80
C THR A 2 11.98 2.05 6.80
N LYS A 3 12.84 2.16 5.78
CA LYS A 3 12.72 3.21 4.74
C LYS A 3 11.46 3.00 3.88
N LEU A 4 11.20 1.76 3.48
CA LEU A 4 10.04 1.39 2.66
C LEU A 4 8.74 1.61 3.44
N THR A 5 8.67 1.16 4.70
CA THR A 5 7.51 1.38 5.56
C THR A 5 7.19 2.86 5.76
N ARG A 6 8.21 3.71 5.95
CA ARG A 6 8.03 5.17 6.08
C ARG A 6 7.54 5.79 4.77
N SER A 7 8.08 5.37 3.64
CA SER A 7 7.59 5.81 2.32
C SER A 7 6.15 5.35 2.08
N PHE A 8 5.81 4.12 2.46
CA PHE A 8 4.47 3.56 2.30
C PHE A 8 3.42 4.34 3.10
N GLN A 9 3.66 4.61 4.38
CA GLN A 9 2.78 5.48 5.18
C GLN A 9 2.56 6.85 4.52
N ARG A 10 3.63 7.48 4.02
CA ARG A 10 3.55 8.81 3.38
C ARG A 10 2.74 8.79 2.10
N VAL A 11 2.99 7.81 1.24
CA VAL A 11 2.27 7.66 -0.03
C VAL A 11 0.81 7.31 0.22
N PHE A 12 0.53 6.35 1.10
CA PHE A 12 -0.82 5.96 1.46
C PHE A 12 -1.63 7.15 1.98
N SER A 13 -1.09 7.91 2.95
CA SER A 13 -1.80 9.09 3.46
C SER A 13 -2.05 10.16 2.40
N ALA A 14 -1.16 10.31 1.42
CA ALA A 14 -1.35 11.25 0.31
C ALA A 14 -2.47 10.79 -0.65
N LEU A 15 -2.56 9.49 -0.92
CA LEU A 15 -3.56 8.92 -1.84
C LEU A 15 -4.95 8.77 -1.20
N PHE A 16 -5.01 8.43 0.09
CA PHE A 16 -6.27 8.22 0.80
C PHE A 16 -6.76 9.46 1.58
N GLY A 17 -6.01 10.57 1.58
CA GLY A 17 -6.37 11.77 2.33
C GLY A 17 -6.21 11.64 3.86
N GLY A 18 -5.44 10.66 4.33
CA GLY A 18 -5.23 10.39 5.75
C GLY A 18 -4.99 8.91 6.05
N GLY A 19 -5.24 8.50 7.29
CA GLY A 19 -5.12 7.10 7.70
C GLY A 19 -3.69 6.63 8.01
N ARG A 20 -3.56 5.33 8.32
CA ARG A 20 -2.31 4.68 8.71
C ARG A 20 -2.05 3.46 7.85
N ALA A 21 -0.78 3.21 7.51
CA ALA A 21 -0.34 2.10 6.69
C ALA A 21 1.06 1.65 7.10
N ARG A 22 1.24 0.33 7.24
CA ARG A 22 2.51 -0.27 7.64
C ARG A 22 2.70 -1.62 6.95
N LEU A 23 3.95 -1.90 6.58
CA LEU A 23 4.41 -3.24 6.22
C LEU A 23 4.95 -3.94 7.47
N ILE A 24 4.54 -5.18 7.69
CA ILE A 24 4.89 -6.01 8.84
C ILE A 24 5.57 -7.28 8.30
N LEU A 25 6.63 -7.73 8.96
CA LEU A 25 7.20 -9.05 8.68
C LEU A 25 6.44 -10.07 9.52
N GLU A 26 6.01 -11.16 8.91
CA GLU A 26 5.34 -12.25 9.63
C GLU A 26 6.27 -12.87 10.70
N ASP A 27 7.55 -13.02 10.36
CA ASP A 27 8.62 -13.40 11.29
C ASP A 27 9.85 -12.51 11.12
N GLU A 28 10.19 -11.73 12.15
CA GLU A 28 11.37 -10.86 12.15
C GLU A 28 12.69 -11.65 12.29
N ASN A 29 12.65 -12.93 12.67
CA ASN A 29 13.82 -13.76 12.90
C ASN A 29 14.26 -14.56 11.66
N ASP A 30 13.38 -14.76 10.68
CA ASP A 30 13.68 -15.45 9.42
C ASP A 30 13.40 -14.54 8.21
N LEU A 31 14.32 -13.61 7.95
CA LEU A 31 14.19 -12.64 6.87
C LEU A 31 14.17 -13.24 5.45
N LEU A 32 14.59 -14.50 5.28
CA LEU A 32 14.67 -15.14 3.97
C LEU A 32 13.38 -15.87 3.60
N ASN A 33 12.69 -16.45 4.59
CA ASN A 33 11.46 -17.20 4.37
C ASN A 33 10.20 -16.51 4.88
N THR A 34 10.31 -15.40 5.63
CA THR A 34 9.16 -14.63 6.10
C THR A 34 8.36 -14.01 4.95
N GLY A 35 7.03 -14.02 5.10
CA GLY A 35 6.13 -13.17 4.33
C GLY A 35 6.18 -11.70 4.73
N VAL A 36 5.42 -10.88 4.00
CA VAL A 36 5.20 -9.45 4.30
C VAL A 36 3.71 -9.20 4.34
N ASP A 37 3.22 -8.82 5.52
CA ASP A 37 1.86 -8.40 5.75
C ASP A 37 1.68 -6.88 5.58
N ILE A 38 0.45 -6.48 5.25
CA ILE A 38 0.06 -5.10 5.04
C ILE A 38 -1.05 -4.73 6.03
N ASP A 39 -0.74 -3.91 7.03
CA ASP A 39 -1.73 -3.29 7.94
C ASP A 39 -2.05 -1.89 7.42
N VAL A 40 -3.29 -1.67 6.98
CA VAL A 40 -3.78 -0.38 6.49
C VAL A 40 -5.09 0.01 7.18
N ARG A 41 -5.25 1.30 7.40
CA ARG A 41 -6.40 1.92 8.07
C ARG A 41 -6.72 3.22 7.35
N PRO A 42 -7.63 3.20 6.36
CA PRO A 42 -8.11 4.40 5.69
C PRO A 42 -8.74 5.40 6.68
N PRO A 43 -8.82 6.70 6.33
CA PRO A 43 -9.47 7.69 7.19
C PRO A 43 -10.94 7.33 7.41
N GLY A 44 -11.42 7.53 8.65
CA GLY A 44 -12.82 7.29 9.01
C GLY A 44 -13.20 5.84 9.32
N ASN A 45 -12.31 4.85 9.08
CA ASN A 45 -12.65 3.45 9.28
C ASN A 45 -12.14 2.91 10.64
N GLN A 46 -13.05 2.43 11.49
CA GLN A 46 -12.71 1.79 12.76
C GLN A 46 -12.37 0.31 12.49
N TYR A 47 -11.12 -0.07 12.71
CA TYR A 47 -10.57 -1.43 12.80
C TYR A 47 -11.39 -2.55 12.10
N ARG A 48 -11.05 -2.86 10.84
CA ARG A 48 -11.35 -4.18 10.26
C ARG A 48 -10.06 -4.85 9.84
N ILE A 49 -9.86 -6.06 10.34
CA ILE A 49 -8.85 -7.00 9.83
C ILE A 49 -9.30 -7.35 8.40
N PHE A 50 -8.38 -7.19 7.44
CA PHE A 50 -8.61 -7.19 6.00
C PHE A 50 -8.86 -8.62 5.46
N ASP A 51 -9.94 -9.29 5.86
CA ASP A 51 -10.25 -10.58 5.25
C ASP A 51 -10.88 -10.42 3.85
N TYR A 52 -11.67 -9.37 3.59
CA TYR A 52 -12.33 -9.18 2.29
C TYR A 52 -12.65 -7.70 2.00
N SER A 53 -11.64 -6.90 1.65
CA SER A 53 -11.87 -5.51 1.21
C SER A 53 -12.20 -5.39 -0.29
N LEU A 54 -13.12 -4.48 -0.59
CA LEU A 54 -13.65 -4.10 -1.91
C LEU A 54 -12.50 -3.95 -2.94
N GLY A 55 -12.65 -4.56 -4.12
CA GLY A 55 -11.56 -4.69 -5.11
C GLY A 55 -10.87 -3.37 -5.48
N GLY A 56 -11.58 -2.24 -5.45
CA GLY A 56 -11.03 -0.91 -5.71
C GLY A 56 -10.01 -0.43 -4.65
N GLU A 57 -10.28 -0.67 -3.36
CA GLU A 57 -9.34 -0.30 -2.28
C GLU A 57 -8.04 -1.11 -2.38
N LYS A 58 -8.14 -2.40 -2.74
CA LYS A 58 -6.96 -3.27 -2.94
C LYS A 58 -6.04 -2.76 -4.04
N SER A 59 -6.61 -2.27 -5.15
CA SER A 59 -5.82 -1.67 -6.24
C SER A 59 -5.07 -0.42 -5.79
N LEU A 60 -5.73 0.47 -5.05
CA LEU A 60 -5.11 1.71 -4.58
C LEU A 60 -4.06 1.45 -3.47
N ILE A 61 -4.26 0.45 -2.62
CA ILE A 61 -3.25 -0.03 -1.66
C ILE A 61 -2.02 -0.56 -2.42
N ALA A 62 -2.21 -1.39 -3.45
CA ALA A 62 -1.11 -1.93 -4.24
C ALA A 62 -0.30 -0.82 -4.94
N ILE A 63 -0.97 0.19 -5.50
CA ILE A 63 -0.34 1.37 -6.09
C ILE A 63 0.43 2.18 -5.03
N SER A 64 -0.12 2.28 -3.82
CA SER A 64 0.57 2.95 -2.70
C SER A 64 1.88 2.25 -2.35
N VAL A 65 1.90 0.91 -2.34
CA VAL A 65 3.12 0.12 -2.11
C VAL A 65 4.11 0.32 -3.26
N LEU A 66 3.65 0.28 -4.50
CA LEU A 66 4.48 0.46 -5.69
C LEU A 66 5.19 1.81 -5.70
N PHE A 67 4.45 2.90 -5.48
CA PHE A 67 5.06 4.23 -5.36
C PHE A 67 5.99 4.36 -4.14
N ALA A 68 5.72 3.65 -3.05
CA ALA A 68 6.63 3.60 -1.92
C ALA A 68 7.97 2.93 -2.27
N ILE A 69 7.94 1.85 -3.06
CA ILE A 69 9.12 1.17 -3.60
C ILE A 69 9.89 2.13 -4.51
N LEU A 70 9.20 2.77 -5.44
CA LEU A 70 9.79 3.74 -6.38
C LEU A 70 10.37 4.97 -5.68
N LYS A 71 9.83 5.39 -4.53
CA LYS A 71 10.43 6.44 -3.70
C LYS A 71 11.59 5.95 -2.84
N ALA A 72 11.59 4.67 -2.45
CA ALA A 72 12.64 4.11 -1.60
C ALA A 72 13.92 3.81 -2.40
N ARG A 73 13.80 3.47 -3.68
CA ARG A 73 14.89 3.13 -4.62
C ARG A 73 15.00 4.20 -5.71
N HIS A 74 16.21 4.44 -6.22
CA HIS A 74 16.36 5.29 -7.41
C HIS A 74 15.91 4.49 -8.64
N VAL A 75 14.76 4.87 -9.21
CA VAL A 75 14.28 4.32 -10.49
C VAL A 75 14.14 5.49 -11.46
N PRO A 76 14.96 5.55 -12.53
CA PRO A 76 15.02 6.73 -13.40
C PRO A 76 13.79 6.91 -14.29
N LEU A 77 13.05 5.83 -14.57
CA LEU A 77 11.81 5.85 -15.35
C LEU A 77 10.98 4.62 -15.00
N CYS A 78 9.67 4.78 -14.88
CA CYS A 78 8.70 3.69 -14.76
C CYS A 78 7.51 3.99 -15.67
N ILE A 79 7.13 3.04 -16.52
CA ILE A 79 5.99 3.14 -17.43
C ILE A 79 4.92 2.22 -16.90
N PHE A 80 3.72 2.76 -16.74
CA PHE A 80 2.54 2.04 -16.30
C PHE A 80 1.59 1.88 -17.46
N ASP A 81 1.06 0.67 -17.62
CA ASP A 81 0.01 0.36 -18.60
C ASP A 81 -1.24 -0.10 -17.85
N GLU A 82 -2.42 0.28 -18.34
CA GLU A 82 -3.74 -0.14 -17.82
C GLU A 82 -3.95 0.02 -16.30
N VAL A 83 -3.33 1.01 -15.66
CA VAL A 83 -3.47 1.23 -14.20
C VAL A 83 -4.86 1.70 -13.77
N GLU A 84 -5.64 2.26 -14.69
CA GLU A 84 -6.96 2.82 -14.43
C GLU A 84 -8.09 1.77 -14.47
N ALA A 85 -7.89 0.63 -15.16
CA ALA A 85 -8.92 -0.38 -15.42
C ALA A 85 -9.55 -1.01 -14.17
N ARG A 86 -8.89 -0.89 -13.00
CA ARG A 86 -9.44 -1.31 -11.69
C ARG A 86 -9.58 -0.17 -10.67
N LEU A 87 -9.18 1.05 -11.04
CA LEU A 87 -9.39 2.26 -10.25
C LEU A 87 -10.66 3.00 -10.66
N ASP A 88 -11.23 2.67 -11.83
CA ASP A 88 -12.45 3.29 -12.31
C ASP A 88 -13.67 2.78 -11.55
N SER A 89 -13.84 3.37 -10.37
CA SER A 89 -15.09 3.44 -9.65
C SER A 89 -15.36 4.92 -9.38
N GLN A 90 -15.63 5.67 -10.46
CA GLN A 90 -16.42 6.88 -10.34
C GLN A 90 -17.85 6.51 -9.93
N GLU A 91 -18.52 7.43 -9.25
CA GLU A 91 -19.92 7.44 -8.81
C GLU A 91 -20.23 6.98 -7.38
N ARG A 92 -19.85 7.80 -6.38
CA ARG A 92 -20.74 8.83 -5.77
C ARG A 92 -20.12 9.47 -4.53
#